data_AF-A0A3M1NAU1-F1
#
_entry.id   AF-A0A3M1NAU1-F1
#
_cell.length_a   1.000
_cell.length_b   1.000
_cell.length_c   1.000
_cell.angle_alpha   90.00
_cell.angle_beta   90.00
_cell.angle_gamma   90.00
#
_symmetry.space_group_name_H-M   'P 1'
#
loop_
_entity.id
_entity.type
_entity.pdbx_description
1 polymer ?
#
loop_
_entity_poly.entity_id
_entity_poly.type
_entity_poly.pdbx_seq_one_letter_code
_entity_poly.pdbx_strand_id
1 'polypeptide(L)'
;MAATEHSLWYKVWRPFLILFFITAAEFIVAFTVPKGAFKTSLFVAMTIAKAFYITAYFMHMKFERISLAYIIISPLILLMALFVALWYEGEKLFQLLFGG
;
A
#
# COMPACT_ATOMS: atom_id res chain seq x y z
N MET A 1 7.18 38.13 3.05
CA MET A 1 6.69 36.76 3.29
C MET A 1 6.28 36.13 1.96
N ALA A 2 7.24 35.59 1.20
CA ALA A 2 6.99 34.85 -0.06
C ALA A 2 8.21 33.98 -0.45
N ALA A 3 8.93 33.44 0.54
CA ALA A 3 10.06 32.54 0.29
C ALA A 3 9.64 31.12 0.64
N THR A 4 9.90 30.19 -0.29
CA THR A 4 9.96 28.71 -0.17
C THR A 4 8.70 27.85 -0.34
N GLU A 5 7.92 28.01 -1.42
CA GLU A 5 7.08 26.90 -1.92
C GLU A 5 7.87 25.90 -2.81
N HIS A 6 8.83 26.39 -3.59
CA HIS A 6 9.51 25.61 -4.63
C HIS A 6 10.34 24.40 -4.07
N SER A 7 10.69 24.39 -2.79
CA SER A 7 11.47 23.31 -2.16
C SER A 7 10.59 22.14 -1.69
N LEU A 8 9.30 22.35 -1.44
CA LEU A 8 8.38 21.31 -0.94
C LEU A 8 7.94 20.37 -2.06
N TRP A 9 7.61 20.95 -3.21
CA TRP A 9 7.22 20.19 -4.41
C TRP A 9 8.22 19.09 -4.74
N TYR A 10 9.50 19.45 -4.77
CA TYR A 10 10.57 18.54 -5.15
C TYR A 10 10.78 17.36 -4.19
N LYS A 11 10.45 17.59 -2.91
CA LYS A 11 10.62 16.60 -1.84
C LYS A 11 9.59 15.48 -1.95
N VAL A 12 8.39 15.80 -2.44
CA VAL A 12 7.30 14.82 -2.65
C VAL A 12 7.38 14.19 -4.04
N TRP A 13 7.67 14.99 -5.07
CA TRP A 13 7.62 14.53 -6.46
C TRP A 13 8.72 13.55 -6.84
N ARG A 14 9.92 13.70 -6.26
CA ARG A 14 11.05 12.77 -6.50
C ARG A 14 10.76 11.34 -6.05
N PRO A 15 10.40 11.07 -4.78
CA PRO A 15 10.09 9.71 -4.35
C PRO A 15 8.83 9.16 -5.02
N PHE A 16 7.83 10.02 -5.30
CA PHE A 16 6.65 9.62 -6.07
C PHE A 16 7.01 9.06 -7.45
N LEU A 17 7.86 9.76 -8.22
CA LEU A 17 8.33 9.27 -9.52
C LEU A 17 9.08 7.95 -9.42
N ILE A 18 9.98 7.81 -8.44
CA ILE A 18 10.76 6.58 -8.26
C ILE A 18 9.83 5.40 -7.95
N LEU A 19 8.87 5.61 -7.05
CA LEU A 19 7.87 4.59 -6.70
C LEU A 19 6.93 4.27 -7.87
N PHE A 20 6.58 5.27 -8.67
CA PHE A 20 5.81 5.09 -9.90
C PHE A 20 6.55 4.20 -10.90
N PHE A 21 7.85 4.43 -11.12
CA PHE A 21 8.65 3.59 -12.02
C PHE A 21 8.85 2.17 -11.49
N ILE A 22 9.07 1.99 -10.17
CA ILE A 22 9.13 0.66 -9.55
C ILE A 22 7.82 -0.10 -9.82
N THR A 23 6.68 0.56 -9.66
CA THR A 23 5.37 -0.08 -9.90
C THR A 23 5.05 -0.28 -11.38
N ALA A 24 5.49 0.61 -12.27
CA ALA A 24 5.40 0.36 -13.70
C ALA A 24 6.22 -0.89 -14.10
N ALA A 25 7.40 -1.07 -13.53
CA ALA A 25 8.22 -2.26 -13.73
C ALA A 25 7.52 -3.53 -13.18
N GLU A 26 6.88 -3.46 -12.01
CA GLU A 26 6.04 -4.55 -11.49
C GLU A 26 4.94 -4.95 -12.48
N PHE A 27 4.22 -3.97 -13.05
CA PHE A 27 3.17 -4.26 -14.04
C PHE A 27 3.72 -4.92 -15.31
N ILE A 28 4.86 -4.47 -15.82
CA ILE A 28 5.51 -5.09 -16.98
C ILE A 28 5.84 -6.56 -16.67
N VAL A 29 6.45 -6.84 -15.52
CA VAL A 29 6.72 -8.21 -15.05
C VAL A 29 5.43 -9.01 -14.91
N ALA A 30 4.35 -8.40 -14.43
CA ALA A 30 3.03 -9.01 -14.33
C ALA A 30 2.49 -9.47 -15.69
N PHE A 31 2.66 -8.67 -16.74
CA PHE A 31 2.11 -8.99 -18.06
C PHE A 31 3.04 -9.91 -18.88
N THR A 32 4.35 -9.86 -18.65
CA THR A 32 5.34 -10.65 -19.42
C THR A 32 5.61 -12.03 -18.82
N VAL A 33 5.55 -12.19 -17.49
CA VAL A 33 5.92 -13.45 -16.84
C VAL A 33 4.70 -14.40 -16.71
N PRO A 34 4.82 -15.66 -17.19
CA PRO A 34 3.76 -16.65 -17.05
C PRO A 34 3.43 -16.96 -15.58
N LYS A 35 2.20 -17.41 -15.34
CA LYS A 35 1.70 -17.68 -13.98
C LYS A 35 2.52 -18.82 -13.35
N GLY A 36 3.07 -18.58 -12.17
CA GLY A 36 3.86 -19.57 -11.42
C GLY A 36 4.48 -18.99 -10.15
N ALA A 37 5.07 -19.86 -9.33
CA ALA A 37 5.69 -19.48 -8.06
C ALA A 37 6.79 -18.40 -8.22
N PHE A 38 7.49 -18.41 -9.35
CA PHE A 38 8.52 -17.42 -9.69
C PHE A 38 7.96 -16.00 -9.85
N LYS A 39 6.79 -15.87 -10.46
CA LYS A 39 6.10 -14.58 -10.60
C LYS A 39 5.67 -14.05 -9.24
N THR A 40 5.10 -14.92 -8.40
CA THR A 40 4.64 -14.56 -7.05
C THR A 40 5.81 -14.13 -6.17
N SER A 41 6.94 -14.84 -6.18
CA SER A 41 8.10 -14.47 -5.35
C SER A 41 8.71 -13.14 -5.80
N LEU A 42 8.79 -12.89 -7.11
CA LEU A 42 9.29 -11.64 -7.66
C LEU A 42 8.37 -10.45 -7.30
N PHE A 43 7.05 -10.65 -7.35
CA PHE A 43 6.08 -9.66 -6.90
C PHE A 43 6.23 -9.32 -5.43
N VAL A 44 6.30 -10.33 -4.56
CA VAL A 44 6.51 -10.13 -3.13
C VAL A 44 7.83 -9.37 -2.86
N ALA A 45 8.91 -9.75 -3.53
CA ALA A 45 10.20 -9.08 -3.39
C ALA A 45 10.15 -7.60 -3.81
N MET A 46 9.52 -7.27 -4.95
CA MET A 46 9.33 -5.88 -5.38
C MET A 46 8.42 -5.10 -4.43
N THR A 47 7.39 -5.74 -3.88
CA THR A 47 6.46 -5.10 -2.93
C THR A 47 7.17 -4.72 -1.63
N ILE A 48 8.06 -5.59 -1.14
CA ILE A 48 8.91 -5.31 0.04
C ILE A 48 9.91 -4.20 -0.27
N ALA A 49 10.57 -4.23 -1.44
CA ALA A 49 11.50 -3.18 -1.85
C ALA A 49 10.80 -1.81 -1.91
N LYS A 50 9.58 -1.76 -2.44
CA LYS A 50 8.75 -0.56 -2.46
C LYS A 50 8.42 -0.07 -1.05
N ALA A 51 8.00 -0.96 -0.15
CA ALA A 51 7.71 -0.61 1.25
C ALA A 51 8.95 -0.04 1.96
N PHE A 52 10.13 -0.63 1.72
CA PHE A 52 11.39 -0.10 2.25
C PHE A 52 11.71 1.29 1.67
N TYR A 53 11.48 1.52 0.37
CA TYR A 53 11.73 2.81 -0.28
C TYR A 53 10.78 3.91 0.21
N ILE A 54 9.49 3.59 0.39
CA ILE A 54 8.49 4.48 0.99
C ILE A 54 8.96 4.85 2.41
N THR A 55 9.34 3.85 3.19
CA THR A 55 9.85 4.04 4.55
C THR A 55 11.11 4.91 4.53
N ALA A 56 12.11 4.62 3.70
CA ALA A 56 13.36 5.38 3.68
C ALA A 56 13.19 6.84 3.24
N TYR A 57 12.35 7.12 2.22
CA TYR A 57 12.23 8.47 1.64
C TYR A 57 11.15 9.34 2.29
N PHE A 58 10.04 8.75 2.76
CA PHE A 58 9.04 9.49 3.53
C PHE A 58 9.35 9.54 5.04
N MET A 59 10.31 8.75 5.56
CA MET A 59 10.76 8.78 6.97
C MET A 59 12.09 9.49 7.25
N HIS A 60 12.50 10.51 6.49
CA HIS A 60 13.69 11.30 6.89
C HIS A 60 13.37 12.26 8.06
N MET A 61 12.87 11.76 9.19
CA MET A 61 12.75 12.45 10.48
C MET A 61 12.79 11.40 11.62
N LYS A 62 13.89 11.40 12.38
CA LYS A 62 14.24 10.38 13.39
C LYS A 62 13.27 10.30 14.60
N PHE A 63 12.29 11.21 14.71
CA PHE A 63 11.32 11.30 15.83
C PHE A 63 9.85 11.03 15.47
N GLU A 64 9.48 10.83 14.20
CA GLU A 64 8.06 10.75 13.78
C GLU A 64 7.55 9.33 13.46
N ARG A 65 8.23 8.26 13.93
CA ARG A 65 7.82 6.85 13.66
C ARG A 65 6.35 6.56 14.00
N ILE A 66 5.77 7.33 14.93
CA ILE A 66 4.36 7.29 15.30
C ILE A 66 3.46 7.64 14.11
N SER A 67 3.76 8.70 13.35
CA SER A 67 2.93 9.13 12.21
C SER A 67 2.89 8.08 11.10
N LEU A 68 3.99 7.35 10.93
CA LEU A 68 4.09 6.27 9.94
C LEU A 68 3.40 4.99 10.38
N ALA A 69 3.46 4.68 11.68
CA ALA A 69 2.63 3.63 12.24
C ALA A 69 1.15 3.97 12.04
N TYR A 70 0.71 5.21 12.26
CA TYR A 70 -0.67 5.64 12.02
C TYR A 70 -1.09 5.53 10.54
N ILE A 71 -0.21 5.85 9.57
CA ILE A 71 -0.50 5.70 8.14
C ILE A 71 -0.72 4.23 7.74
N ILE A 72 -0.02 3.28 8.38
CA ILE A 72 -0.18 1.85 8.11
C ILE A 72 -1.37 1.27 8.90
N ILE A 73 -1.53 1.68 10.16
CA ILE A 73 -2.57 1.18 11.07
C ILE A 73 -3.97 1.66 10.65
N SER A 74 -4.11 2.91 10.21
CA SER A 74 -5.40 3.48 9.79
C SER A 74 -6.13 2.65 8.71
N PRO A 75 -5.50 2.29 7.57
CA PRO A 75 -6.15 1.44 6.56
C PRO A 75 -6.35 0.00 7.03
N LEU A 76 -5.50 -0.53 7.92
CA LEU A 76 -5.67 -1.87 8.49
C LEU A 76 -6.89 -1.97 9.41
N ILE A 77 -7.14 -0.94 10.22
CA ILE A 77 -8.34 -0.87 11.08
C ILE A 77 -9.61 -0.82 10.22
N LEU A 78 -9.60 -0.02 9.14
CA LEU A 78 -10.69 0.04 8.17
C LEU A 78 -10.96 -1.32 7.52
N LEU A 79 -9.91 -2.05 7.15
CA LEU A 79 -10.03 -3.42 6.62
C LEU A 79 -10.65 -4.38 7.63
N MET A 80 -10.21 -4.35 8.89
CA MET A 80 -10.77 -5.21 9.94
C MET A 80 -12.25 -4.89 10.21
N ALA A 81 -12.62 -3.60 10.27
CA ALA A 81 -14.00 -3.19 10.45
C ALA A 81 -14.89 -3.66 9.28
N LEU A 82 -14.40 -3.53 8.04
CA LEU A 82 -15.09 -4.03 6.85
C LEU A 82 -15.24 -5.55 6.87
N PHE A 83 -14.21 -6.28 7.30
CA PHE A 83 -14.23 -7.75 7.36
C PHE A 83 -15.30 -8.25 8.33
N VAL A 84 -15.39 -7.63 9.51
CA VAL A 84 -16.42 -7.95 10.51
C VAL A 84 -17.82 -7.62 10.00
N ALA A 85 -18.00 -6.46 9.37
CA ALA A 85 -19.29 -6.07 8.80
C ALA A 85 -19.76 -7.06 7.72
N LEU A 86 -18.86 -7.45 6.80
CA LEU A 86 -19.17 -8.38 5.73
C LEU A 86 -19.41 -9.80 6.26
N TRP A 87 -18.72 -10.20 7.31
CA TRP A 87 -18.96 -11.48 7.98
C TRP A 87 -20.37 -11.55 8.57
N TYR A 88 -20.78 -10.51 9.30
CA TYR A 88 -22.10 -10.46 9.93
C TYR A 88 -23.24 -10.37 8.91
N GLU A 89 -23.10 -9.51 7.89
CA GLU A 89 -24.07 -9.43 6.80
C GLU A 89 -24.11 -10.71 5.97
N GLY A 90 -22.95 -11.33 5.72
CA GLY A 90 -22.83 -12.59 5.01
C GLY A 90 -23.54 -13.73 5.72
N GLU A 91 -23.38 -13.86 7.03
CA GLU A 91 -24.07 -14.87 7.83
C GLU A 91 -25.59 -14.66 7.83
N LYS A 92 -26.04 -13.41 7.99
CA LYS A 92 -27.47 -13.07 7.97
C LYS A 92 -28.11 -13.34 6.61
N LEU A 93 -27.44 -12.99 5.52
CA LEU A 93 -27.90 -13.28 4.15
C LEU A 93 -27.91 -14.79 3.87
N PHE A 94 -26.89 -15.51 4.33
CA PHE A 94 -26.82 -16.96 4.16
C PHE A 94 -27.99 -17.67 4.86
N GLN A 95 -28.32 -17.25 6.09
CA GLN A 95 -29.49 -17.78 6.81
C GLN A 95 -30.81 -17.43 6.12
N LEU A 96 -30.99 -16.21 5.60
CA LEU A 96 -32.23 -15.83 4.89
C LEU A 96 -32.44 -16.57 3.57
N LEU A 97 -31.36 -16.93 2.87
CA LEU A 97 -31.43 -17.57 1.56
C LEU A 97 -31.46 -19.11 1.62
N PHE A 98 -30.79 -19.71 2.59
CA PHE A 98 -30.64 -21.17 2.70
C PHE A 98 -31.13 -21.76 4.01
N GLY A 99 -31.35 -20.92 5.03
CA GLY A 99 -31.85 -21.32 6.35
C GLY A 99 -33.36 -21.19 6.45
N GLY A 100 -34.08 -21.95 5.63
CA GLY A 100 -35.47 -22.32 5.95
C GLY A 100 -35.52 -23.11 7.25
#